data_AF-A0AAW9JE62-F1
#
_entry.id   AF-A0AAW9JE62-F1
#
_cell.length_a   1.000
_cell.length_b   1.000
_cell.length_c   1.000
_cell.angle_alpha   90.00
_cell.angle_beta   90.00
_cell.angle_gamma   90.00
#
_symmetry.space_group_name_H-M   'P 1'
#
loop_
_entity.id
_entity.type
_entity.pdbx_description
1 polymer ?
#
loop_
_entity_poly.entity_id
_entity_poly.type
_entity_poly.pdbx_seq_one_letter_code
_entity_poly.pdbx_strand_id
1 'polypeptide(L)' 'MFKNEEELQKAFEAAKATLAIEGLTVTKEMEKVIKDKLRGKITMEELIHLADAIARRK' A
#
# COMPACT_ATOMS: atom_id res chain seq x y z
N MET A 1 4.18 3.30 14.65
CA MET A 1 3.76 4.38 13.74
C MET A 1 5.03 5.03 13.20
N PHE A 2 5.11 5.32 11.91
CA PHE A 2 6.30 5.97 11.31
C PHE A 2 6.49 7.37 11.89
N LYS A 3 7.74 7.79 12.10
CA LYS A 3 8.07 9.09 12.71
C LYS A 3 7.89 10.23 11.72
N ASN A 4 8.07 9.97 10.42
CA ASN A 4 7.91 10.95 9.34
C ASN A 4 7.62 10.27 7.99
N GLU A 5 7.35 11.08 6.98
CA GLU A 5 7.03 10.63 5.62
C GLU A 5 8.22 9.93 4.93
N GLU A 6 9.46 10.33 5.24
CA GLU A 6 10.66 9.70 4.68
C GLU A 6 10.82 8.26 5.18
N GLU A 7 10.59 8.02 6.47
CA GLU A 7 10.64 6.68 7.07
C GLU A 7 9.54 5.78 6.49
N LEU A 8 8.32 6.31 6.36
CA LEU A 8 7.21 5.62 5.68
C LEU A 8 7.59 5.26 4.24
N GLN A 9 8.16 6.20 3.49
CA GLN A 9 8.54 6.00 2.09
C GLN A 9 9.63 4.93 1.97
N LYS A 10 10.67 4.97 2.81
CA LYS A 10 11.74 3.95 2.81
C LYS A 10 11.21 2.55 3.12
N ALA A 11 10.35 2.43 4.13
CA ALA A 11 9.74 1.15 4.50
C ALA A 11 8.82 0.62 3.39
N PHE A 12 8.07 1.51 2.74
CA PHE A 12 7.19 1.15 1.64
C PHE A 12 7.98 0.68 0.40
N GLU A 13 9.04 1.39 0.00
CA GLU A 13 9.89 0.98 -1.13
C GLU A 13 10.60 -0.35 -0.85
N ALA A 14 11.05 -0.58 0.38
CA ALA A 14 11.64 -1.87 0.77
C ALA A 14 10.62 -3.01 0.61
N ALA A 15 9.39 -2.85 1.10
CA ALA A 15 8.33 -3.84 0.96
C ALA A 15 7.96 -4.08 -0.52
N LYS A 16 7.89 -3.01 -1.33
CA LYS A 16 7.61 -3.08 -2.77
C LYS A 16 8.70 -3.83 -3.52
N ALA A 17 9.98 -3.63 -3.16
CA ALA A 17 11.09 -4.37 -3.74
C ALA A 17 11.02 -5.87 -3.40
N THR A 18 10.66 -6.23 -2.17
CA THR A 18 10.44 -7.64 -1.78
C THR A 18 9.32 -8.29 -2.60
N LEU A 19 8.19 -7.61 -2.77
CA LEU A 19 7.09 -8.10 -3.61
C LEU A 19 7.52 -8.28 -5.07
N ALA A 20 8.31 -7.34 -5.60
CA ALA A 20 8.82 -7.42 -6.96
C ALA A 20 9.74 -8.63 -7.19
N ILE A 21 10.55 -9.02 -6.20
CA ILE A 21 11.37 -10.25 -6.25
C ILE A 21 10.49 -11.49 -6.43
N GLU A 22 9.30 -11.51 -5.84
CA GLU A 22 8.31 -12.58 -5.97
C GLU A 22 7.46 -12.48 -7.26
N GLY A 23 7.77 -11.52 -8.15
CA GLY A 23 7.00 -11.26 -9.36
C GLY A 23 5.68 -10.53 -9.11
N LEU A 24 5.46 -10.00 -7.90
CA LEU A 24 4.27 -9.25 -7.53
C LEU A 24 4.50 -7.75 -7.79
N THR A 25 3.58 -7.12 -8.52
CA THR A 25 3.65 -5.69 -8.82
C THR A 25 2.65 -4.90 -7.98
N VAL A 26 3.14 -3.87 -7.29
CA VAL A 26 2.29 -2.88 -6.61
C VAL A 26 2.06 -1.70 -7.55
N THR A 27 0.81 -1.52 -8.00
CA THR A 27 0.44 -0.39 -8.87
C THR A 27 0.41 0.92 -8.10
N LYS A 28 0.42 2.05 -8.81
CA LYS A 28 0.28 3.38 -8.18
C LYS A 28 -1.03 3.54 -7.38
N GLU A 29 -2.11 2.91 -7.84
CA GLU A 29 -3.40 2.94 -7.14
C GLU A 29 -3.32 2.15 -5.83
N MET A 30 -2.75 0.93 -5.86
CA MET A 30 -2.54 0.11 -4.66
C MET A 30 -1.64 0.84 -3.66
N GLU A 31 -0.55 1.44 -4.14
CA GLU A 31 0.38 2.23 -3.32
C GLU A 31 -0.33 3.38 -2.60
N LYS A 32 -1.21 4.13 -3.29
CA LYS A 32 -1.99 5.20 -2.68
C LYS A 32 -2.85 4.68 -1.53
N VAL A 33 -3.60 3.59 -1.75
CA VAL A 33 -4.51 3.03 -0.73
C VAL A 33 -3.72 2.50 0.47
N ILE A 34 -2.62 1.79 0.26
CA ILE A 34 -1.76 1.29 1.34
C ILE A 34 -1.20 2.46 2.16
N LYS A 35 -0.67 3.51 1.51
CA LYS A 35 -0.14 4.69 2.21
C LYS A 35 -1.23 5.47 2.94
N ASP A 36 -2.44 5.58 2.38
CA ASP A 36 -3.57 6.21 3.08
C ASP A 36 -3.92 5.44 4.36
N LYS A 37 -3.83 4.10 4.36
CA LYS A 37 -3.98 3.29 5.58
C LYS A 37 -2.84 3.54 6.58
N LEU A 38 -1.59 3.53 6.14
CA LEU A 38 -0.42 3.73 7.01
C LEU A 38 -0.38 5.13 7.64
N ARG A 39 -0.98 6.13 6.99
CA ARG A 39 -1.17 7.49 7.51
C ARG A 39 -2.43 7.64 8.38
N GLY A 40 -3.21 6.58 8.57
CA GLY A 40 -4.43 6.60 9.38
C GLY A 40 -5.61 7.34 8.74
N LYS A 41 -5.58 7.60 7.43
CA LYS A 41 -6.67 8.27 6.70
C LYS A 41 -7.87 7.35 6.43
N ILE A 42 -7.62 6.04 6.41
CA ILE A 42 -8.65 5.01 6.21
C ILE A 42 -8.52 3.90 7.25
N THR A 43 -9.62 3.19 7.51
CA THR A 43 -9.67 2.04 8.39
C THR A 43 -9.12 0.78 7.70
N MET A 44 -8.99 -0.32 8.47
CA MET A 44 -8.59 -1.60 7.87
C MET A 44 -9.72 -2.14 6.98
N GLU A 45 -10.98 -1.97 7.38
CA GLU A 45 -12.14 -2.37 6.60
C GLU A 45 -12.20 -1.62 5.26
N GLU A 46 -11.96 -0.30 5.27
CA GLU A 46 -11.89 0.50 4.05
C GLU A 46 -10.74 0.07 3.12
N LEU A 47 -9.57 -0.27 3.68
CA LEU A 47 -8.46 -0.84 2.91
C LEU A 47 -8.88 -2.15 2.22
N ILE A 48 -9.53 -3.07 2.94
CA ILE A 48 -9.97 -4.36 2.40
C ILE A 48 -10.99 -4.14 1.26
N HIS A 49 -11.97 -3.27 1.46
CA HIS A 49 -12.97 -2.95 0.44
C HIS A 49 -12.36 -2.32 -0.82
N LEU A 50 -11.44 -1.37 -0.67
CA LEU A 50 -10.75 -0.75 -1.80
C LEU A 50 -9.84 -1.75 -2.53
N ALA A 51 -9.13 -2.60 -1.80
CA ALA A 51 -8.29 -3.64 -2.39
C ALA A 51 -9.11 -4.67 -3.19
N ASP A 52 -10.26 -5.12 -2.66
CA ASP A 52 -11.18 -6.00 -3.37
C ASP A 52 -11.75 -5.34 -4.63
N ALA A 53 -12.15 -4.07 -4.55
CA ALA A 53 -12.62 -3.31 -5.70
C ALA A 53 -11.53 -3.19 -6.79
N ILE A 54 -10.27 -2.90 -6.41
CA ILE A 54 -9.14 -2.86 -7.35
C ILE A 54 -8.92 -4.22 -8.01
N ALA A 55 -8.96 -5.31 -7.23
CA ALA A 55 -8.73 -6.66 -7.73
C ALA A 55 -9.81 -7.14 -8.72
N ARG A 56 -11.05 -6.67 -8.58
CA ARG A 56 -12.19 -7.06 -9.42
C ARG A 56 -12.32 -6.28 -10.73
N ARG A 57 -11.65 -5.14 -10.91
CA ARG A 57 -11.70 -4.32 -12.14
C ARG A 57 -10.92 -4.92 -13.33
N LYS A 58 -10.78 -6.23 -13.39
CA LYS A 58 -10.17 -6.92 -14.54
C LYS A 58 -10.98 -6.72 -15.81
#